data_AF-A0A0M9G634-F1
#
_entry.id   AF-A0A0M9G634-F1
#
_cell.length_a   1.000
_cell.length_b   1.000
_cell.length_c   1.000
_cell.angle_alpha   90.00
_cell.angle_beta   90.00
_cell.angle_gamma   90.00
#
_symmetry.space_group_name_H-M   'P 1'
#
loop_
_entity.id
_entity.type
_entity.pdbx_description
1 polymer ?
#
loop_
_entity_poly.entity_id
_entity_poly.type
_entity_poly.pdbx_seq_one_letter_code
_entity_poly.pdbx_strand_id
1 'polypeptide(L)'
;MTHSLLHFVRRLRTFSVTASCRSHPFVWYGGVYAVFISWANYAQYKRLAPMFPNYERYLKEEGGRMLDAKRQELAEVGRYNSMVGSMRRDIAGK
;
A
#
# COMPACT_ATOMS: atom_id res chain seq x y z
N MET A 1 -24.61 5.30 -20.35
CA MET A 1 -23.68 6.18 -19.60
C MET A 1 -24.41 7.20 -18.71
N THR A 2 -25.49 7.83 -19.19
CA THR A 2 -26.31 8.79 -18.42
C THR A 2 -26.95 8.22 -17.15
N HIS A 3 -27.41 6.97 -17.20
CA HIS A 3 -28.02 6.30 -16.04
C HIS A 3 -27.02 6.04 -14.89
N SER A 4 -25.77 5.70 -15.22
CA SER A 4 -24.70 5.48 -14.24
C SER A 4 -24.28 6.78 -13.54
N LEU A 5 -24.25 7.89 -14.29
CA LEU A 5 -24.00 9.23 -13.76
C LEU A 5 -25.10 9.67 -12.79
N LEU A 6 -26.37 9.51 -13.17
CA LEU A 6 -27.51 9.82 -12.30
C LEU A 6 -27.50 8.99 -11.00
N HIS A 7 -27.11 7.72 -11.08
CA HIS A 7 -26.97 6.86 -9.92
C HIS A 7 -25.84 7.33 -8.98
N PHE A 8 -24.70 7.74 -9.53
CA PHE A 8 -23.60 8.31 -8.76
C PHE A 8 -23.97 9.62 -8.07
N VAL A 9 -24.64 10.53 -8.80
CA VAL A 9 -25.08 11.83 -8.26
C VAL A 9 -26.09 11.63 -7.13
N ARG A 10 -27.06 10.70 -7.29
CA ARG A 10 -28.00 10.36 -6.21
C ARG A 10 -27.27 9.77 -5.00
N ARG A 11 -26.34 8.84 -5.23
CA ARG A 11 -25.56 8.18 -4.18
C ARG A 11 -24.69 9.16 -3.40
N LEU A 12 -24.11 10.16 -4.07
CA LEU A 12 -23.36 11.26 -3.44
C LEU A 12 -24.28 12.19 -2.64
N ARG A 13 -25.45 12.55 -3.18
CA ARG A 13 -26.41 13.43 -2.51
C ARG A 13 -26.97 12.82 -1.22
N THR A 14 -27.21 11.51 -1.21
CA THR A 14 -27.72 10.79 -0.04
C THR A 14 -26.60 10.21 0.83
N PHE A 15 -25.34 10.55 0.55
CA PHE A 15 -24.22 9.98 1.27
C PHE A 15 -24.17 10.55 2.70
N SER A 16 -24.19 9.66 3.68
CA SER A 16 -23.97 10.00 5.08
C SER A 16 -22.64 9.41 5.54
N VAL A 17 -21.71 10.28 5.92
CA VAL A 17 -20.38 9.90 6.40
C VAL A 17 -20.49 9.04 7.66
N THR A 18 -21.37 9.41 8.59
CA THR A 18 -21.60 8.67 9.83
C THR A 18 -22.17 7.28 9.59
N ALA A 19 -23.13 7.13 8.67
CA ALA A 19 -23.68 5.83 8.31
C ALA A 19 -22.63 4.95 7.60
N SER A 20 -21.82 5.53 6.71
CA SER A 20 -20.77 4.82 5.98
C SER A 20 -19.61 4.38 6.87
N CYS A 21 -19.18 5.20 7.83
CA CYS A 21 -18.18 4.82 8.83
C CYS A 21 -18.64 3.63 9.68
N ARG A 22 -19.94 3.56 9.98
CA ARG A 22 -20.51 2.48 10.79
C ARG A 22 -20.66 1.18 10.00
N SER A 23 -20.99 1.25 8.71
CA SER A 23 -21.17 0.07 7.86
C SER A 23 -19.86 -0.51 7.33
N HIS A 24 -18.84 0.32 7.10
CA HIS A 24 -17.55 -0.09 6.54
C HIS A 24 -16.36 0.49 7.32
N PRO A 25 -16.21 0.17 8.61
CA PRO A 25 -15.17 0.76 9.45
C PRO A 25 -13.75 0.48 8.93
N PHE A 26 -13.47 -0.73 8.45
CA PHE A 26 -12.15 -1.10 7.93
C PHE A 26 -11.75 -0.35 6.67
N VAL A 27 -12.71 -0.02 5.80
CA VAL A 27 -12.45 0.78 4.58
C VAL A 27 -12.06 2.20 4.95
N TRP A 28 -12.73 2.77 5.95
CA TRP A 28 -12.39 4.10 6.47
C TRP A 28 -11.05 4.12 7.20
N TYR A 29 -10.77 3.13 8.05
CA TYR A 29 -9.46 3.01 8.67
C TYR A 29 -8.34 2.86 7.62
N GLY A 30 -8.54 2.02 6.61
CA GLY A 30 -7.61 1.89 5.49
C GLY A 30 -7.44 3.19 4.70
N GLY A 31 -8.53 3.91 4.46
CA GLY A 31 -8.49 5.22 3.79
C GLY A 31 -7.74 6.28 4.59
N VAL A 32 -8.01 6.38 5.89
CA VAL A 32 -7.29 7.29 6.80
C VAL A 32 -5.81 6.93 6.88
N TYR A 33 -5.49 5.64 6.97
CA TYR A 33 -4.11 5.15 6.96
C TYR A 33 -3.38 5.51 5.66
N ALA A 34 -4.03 5.34 4.51
CA ALA A 34 -3.47 5.74 3.22
C ALA A 34 -3.22 7.25 3.14
N VAL A 35 -4.14 8.08 3.64
CA VAL A 35 -3.93 9.53 3.73
C VAL A 35 -2.71 9.87 4.58
N PHE A 36 -2.52 9.21 5.73
CA PHE A 36 -1.34 9.42 6.56
C PHE A 36 -0.04 9.00 5.88
N ILE A 37 -0.02 7.86 5.18
CA ILE A 37 1.16 7.44 4.40
C ILE A 37 1.48 8.45 3.31
N SER A 38 0.49 8.88 2.53
CA SER A 38 0.70 9.84 1.46
C SER A 38 1.20 11.18 2.00
N TRP A 39 0.63 11.65 3.11
CA TRP A 39 1.07 12.87 3.80
C TRP A 39 2.50 12.75 4.32
N ALA A 40 2.84 11.65 4.99
CA ALA A 40 4.18 11.41 5.50
C ALA A 40 5.22 11.39 4.38
N ASN A 41 4.93 10.70 3.28
CA ASN A 41 5.80 10.68 2.09
C ASN A 41 5.95 12.08 1.47
N TYR A 42 4.86 12.85 1.37
CA TYR A 42 4.92 14.21 0.87
C TYR A 42 5.73 15.15 1.78
N ALA A 43 5.57 15.02 3.10
CA ALA A 43 6.31 15.80 4.07
C ALA A 43 7.81 15.48 4.02
N GLN A 44 8.18 14.21 3.86
CA GLN A 44 9.55 13.78 3.63
C GLN A 44 10.10 14.35 2.31
N TYR A 45 9.34 14.22 1.21
CA TYR A 45 9.69 14.79 -0.09
C TYR A 45 9.99 16.30 0.01
N LYS A 46 9.10 17.07 0.64
CA LYS A 46 9.25 18.53 0.79
C LYS A 46 10.48 18.91 1.62
N ARG A 47 10.87 18.09 2.61
CA ARG A 47 12.10 18.27 3.39
C ARG A 47 13.37 17.93 2.61
N LEU A 48 13.32 16.92 1.74
CA LEU A 48 14.46 16.42 0.98
C LEU A 48 14.72 17.22 -0.31
N ALA A 49 13.67 17.82 -0.89
CA ALA A 49 13.75 18.63 -2.11
C ALA A 49 14.81 19.75 -2.09
N PRO A 50 14.98 20.55 -1.01
CA PRO A 50 16.02 21.58 -0.96
C PRO A 50 17.44 21.04 -0.69
N MET A 51 17.59 19.84 -0.13
CA MET A 51 18.91 19.23 0.12
C MET A 51 19.49 18.52 -1.11
N PHE A 52 18.64 18.05 -2.02
CA PHE A 52 19.04 17.27 -3.18
C PHE A 52 18.40 17.83 -4.46
N PRO A 53 19.10 18.69 -5.24
CA PRO A 53 18.55 19.27 -6.46
C PRO A 53 18.26 18.23 -7.56
N ASN A 54 18.86 17.03 -7.45
CA ASN A 54 18.62 15.88 -8.34
C ASN A 54 17.75 14.79 -7.70
N TYR A 55 16.95 15.13 -6.67
CA TYR A 55 16.17 14.17 -5.89
C TYR A 55 15.24 13.28 -6.74
N GLU A 56 14.60 13.81 -7.79
CA GLU A 56 13.76 12.99 -8.69
C GLU A 56 14.56 11.92 -9.45
N ARG A 57 15.81 12.22 -9.80
CA ARG A 57 16.71 11.30 -10.50
C ARG A 57 17.17 10.19 -9.55
N TYR A 58 17.56 10.58 -8.34
CA TYR A 58 17.88 9.65 -7.25
C TYR A 58 16.67 8.78 -6.88
N LEU A 59 15.47 9.32 -6.79
CA LEU A 59 14.28 8.54 -6.43
C LEU A 59 13.89 7.52 -7.52
N LYS A 60 14.11 7.85 -8.80
CA LYS A 60 13.93 6.89 -9.90
C LYS A 60 15.03 5.83 -9.96
N GLU A 61 16.28 6.21 -9.76
CA GLU A 61 17.43 5.30 -9.91
C GLU A 61 17.72 4.47 -8.65
N GLU A 62 17.58 5.04 -7.44
CA GLU A 62 17.74 4.35 -6.16
C GLU A 62 16.44 3.75 -5.62
N GLY A 63 15.30 4.42 -5.82
CA GLY A 63 14.01 3.91 -5.35
C GLY A 63 13.62 2.60 -6.06
N GLY A 64 13.93 2.48 -7.35
CA GLY A 64 13.78 1.22 -8.10
C GLY A 64 14.71 0.12 -7.57
N ARG A 65 15.98 0.45 -7.32
CA ARG A 65 16.98 -0.51 -6.79
C ARG A 65 16.65 -1.01 -5.38
N MET A 66 16.15 -0.15 -4.49
CA MET A 66 15.72 -0.58 -3.16
C MET A 66 14.47 -1.45 -3.19
N LEU A 67 13.51 -1.17 -4.08
CA LEU A 67 12.32 -2.00 -4.27
C LEU A 67 12.68 -3.39 -4.81
N ASP A 68 13.61 -3.47 -5.75
CA ASP A 68 14.10 -4.75 -6.28
C ASP A 68 14.88 -5.54 -5.22
N ALA A 69 15.73 -4.87 -4.43
CA ALA A 69 16.40 -5.50 -3.28
C ALA A 69 15.39 -6.04 -2.25
N LYS A 70 14.35 -5.27 -1.91
CA LYS A 70 13.29 -5.74 -0.99
C LYS A 70 12.44 -6.87 -1.57
N ARG A 71 12.21 -6.88 -2.89
CA ARG A 71 11.57 -8.03 -3.56
C ARG A 71 12.42 -9.29 -3.50
N GLN A 72 13.74 -9.15 -3.65
CA GLN A 72 14.67 -10.27 -3.53
C GLN A 72 14.70 -10.82 -2.10
N GLU A 73 14.79 -9.96 -1.09
CA GLU A 73 14.68 -10.36 0.33
C GLU A 73 13.36 -11.13 0.61
N LEU A 74 12.23 -10.60 0.14
CA LEU A 74 10.93 -11.26 0.32
C LEU A 74 10.84 -12.61 -0.40
N ALA A 75 11.46 -12.75 -1.56
CA ALA A 75 11.53 -14.00 -2.31
C ALA A 75 12.42 -15.06 -1.62
N GLU A 76 13.48 -14.63 -0.93
CA GLU A 76 14.31 -15.51 -0.09
C GLU A 76 13.55 -16.00 1.14
N VAL A 77 12.83 -15.11 1.83
CA VAL A 77 11.95 -15.48 2.96
C VAL A 77 10.87 -16.47 2.52
N GLY A 78 10.26 -16.26 1.35
CA GLY A 78 9.29 -17.19 0.78
C GLY A 78 9.88 -18.58 0.50
N ARG A 79 11.09 -18.63 -0.06
CA ARG A 79 11.82 -19.90 -0.29
C ARG A 79 12.22 -20.59 1.02
N TYR A 80 12.63 -19.82 2.01
CA TYR A 80 12.97 -20.38 3.33
C TYR A 80 11.73 -20.99 4.00
N ASN A 81 10.60 -20.29 3.98
CA ASN A 81 9.35 -20.80 4.55
C ASN A 81 8.84 -22.05 3.83
N SER A 82 8.98 -22.14 2.50
CA SER A 82 8.57 -23.34 1.76
C SER A 82 9.45 -24.54 2.10
N MET A 83 10.76 -24.35 2.25
CA MET A 83 11.72 -25.37 2.67
C MET A 83 11.48 -25.84 4.11
N VAL A 84 11.21 -24.92 5.05
CA VAL A 84 10.83 -25.28 6.41
C VAL A 84 9.50 -26.05 6.42
N GLY A 85 8.55 -25.64 5.57
CA GLY A 85 7.27 -26.32 5.41
C GLY A 85 7.38 -27.72 4.77
N SER A 86 8.34 -27.96 3.88
CA SER A 86 8.61 -29.31 3.35
C SER A 86 9.33 -30.17 4.39
N MET A 87 10.36 -29.66 5.06
CA MET A 87 11.05 -30.38 6.13
C MET A 87 10.11 -30.78 7.27
N ARG A 88 9.19 -29.91 7.69
CA ARG A 88 8.18 -30.25 8.70
C ARG A 88 7.23 -31.37 8.24
N ARG A 89 6.87 -31.40 6.95
CA ARG A 89 6.03 -32.47 6.39
C ARG A 89 6.79 -33.80 6.28
N ASP A 90 8.06 -33.75 5.90
CA ASP A 90 8.92 -34.93 5.81
C ASP A 90 9.22 -35.53 7.21
N ILE A 91 9.29 -34.69 8.25
CA ILE A 91 9.43 -35.13 9.65
C ILE A 91 8.11 -35.68 10.21
N ALA A 92 6.96 -35.08 9.87
CA ALA A 92 5.65 -35.52 10.37
C ALA A 92 5.07 -36.73 9.61
N GLY A 93 5.56 -37.02 8.40
CA GLY A 93 5.19 -38.19 7.60
C GLY A 93 6.03 -39.44 7.86
N LYS A 94 6.86 -39.44 8.90
CA LYS A 94 7.72 -40.54 9.35
C LYS A 94 7.32 -40.94 10.77
#